data_AF-A0A965UVX3-F1
#
_entry.id   AF-A0A965UVX3-F1
#
_cell.length_a   1.000
_cell.length_b   1.000
_cell.length_c   1.000
_cell.angle_alpha   90.00
_cell.angle_beta   90.00
_cell.angle_gamma   90.00
#
_symmetry.space_group_name_H-M   'P 1'
#
loop_
_entity.id
_entity.type
_entity.pdbx_description
1 polymer ?
#
loop_
_entity_poly.entity_id
_entity_poly.type
_entity_poly.pdbx_seq_one_letter_code
_entity_poly.pdbx_strand_id
1 'polypeptide(L)' 'MDIYEKFTEDELEEMHDEMLDEVYPEIKIGNLTFYPSQVLANCDPIAYQISVNEYADFLQEQENEE' A
#
# COMPACT_ATOMS: atom_id res chain seq x y z
N MET A 1 1.89 -20.58 0.71
CA MET A 1 3.05 -20.09 1.50
C MET A 1 2.56 -18.88 2.29
N ASP A 2 2.99 -18.68 3.53
CA ASP A 2 2.59 -17.47 4.26
C ASP A 2 3.24 -16.24 3.59
N ILE A 3 2.47 -15.21 3.30
CA ILE A 3 2.95 -14.01 2.61
C ILE A 3 4.08 -13.33 3.40
N TYR A 4 4.05 -13.42 4.74
CA TYR A 4 5.07 -12.87 5.63
C TYR A 4 6.36 -13.73 5.69
N GLU A 5 6.35 -14.92 5.10
CA GLU A 5 7.59 -15.68 4.85
C GLU A 5 8.26 -15.25 3.54
N LYS A 6 7.52 -14.58 2.65
CA LYS A 6 7.98 -14.14 1.32
C LYS A 6 8.44 -12.68 1.32
N PHE A 7 7.70 -11.83 2.01
CA PHE A 7 7.94 -10.39 2.09
C PHE A 7 7.98 -9.93 3.54
N THR A 8 8.84 -8.96 3.81
CA THR A 8 8.89 -8.24 5.08
C THR A 8 7.74 -7.21 5.16
N GLU A 9 7.46 -6.71 6.36
CA GLU A 9 6.46 -5.67 6.58
C GLU A 9 6.79 -4.40 5.77
N ASP A 10 8.04 -3.94 5.81
CA ASP A 10 8.51 -2.79 5.02
C ASP A 10 8.32 -3.02 3.50
N GLU A 11 8.59 -4.23 3.00
CA GLU A 11 8.37 -4.56 1.58
C GLU A 11 6.87 -4.56 1.21
N LEU A 12 6.00 -5.02 2.10
CA LEU A 12 4.54 -4.98 1.89
C LEU A 12 4.02 -3.54 1.89
N GLU A 13 4.55 -2.68 2.76
CA GLU A 13 4.26 -1.25 2.76
C GLU A 13 4.70 -0.59 1.45
N GLU A 14 5.92 -0.85 0.98
CA GLU A 14 6.42 -0.32 -0.29
C GLU A 14 5.57 -0.78 -1.49
N MET A 15 5.23 -2.06 -1.56
CA MET A 15 4.39 -2.61 -2.63
C MET A 15 2.96 -2.04 -2.59
N HIS A 16 2.41 -1.84 -1.40
CA HIS A 16 1.11 -1.19 -1.22
C HIS A 16 1.15 0.28 -1.66
N ASP A 17 2.21 1.01 -1.32
CA ASP A 17 2.42 2.40 -1.73
C ASP A 17 2.50 2.53 -3.25
N GLU A 18 3.28 1.67 -3.90
CA GLU A 18 3.37 1.62 -5.36
C GLU A 18 2.00 1.36 -6.02
N MET A 19 1.21 0.43 -5.46
CA MET A 19 -0.14 0.15 -5.93
C MET A 19 -1.06 1.37 -5.79
N LEU A 20 -1.05 2.05 -4.65
CA LEU A 20 -1.85 3.25 -4.44
C LEU A 20 -1.48 4.37 -5.42
N ASP A 21 -0.19 4.57 -5.65
CA ASP A 21 0.32 5.64 -6.51
C ASP A 21 0.13 5.34 -8.00
N GLU A 22 0.02 4.07 -8.39
CA GLU A 22 -0.35 3.66 -9.75
C GLU A 22 -1.86 3.82 -10.01
N VAL A 23 -2.69 3.42 -9.04
CA VAL A 23 -4.15 3.37 -9.20
C VAL A 23 -4.81 4.74 -9.04
N TYR A 24 -4.30 5.58 -8.14
CA TYR A 24 -4.88 6.89 -7.86
C TYR A 24 -4.04 8.02 -8.45
N PRO A 25 -4.68 9.08 -8.99
CA PRO A 25 -3.94 10.22 -9.50
C PRO A 25 -3.25 10.99 -8.38
N GLU A 26 -2.06 11.52 -8.67
CA GLU A 26 -1.34 12.44 -7.79
C GLU A 26 -2.20 13.63 -7.35
N ILE A 27 -2.06 14.04 -6.09
CA ILE A 27 -2.76 15.20 -5.53
C ILE A 27 -1.93 16.45 -5.76
N LYS A 28 -2.54 17.50 -6.32
CA LYS A 28 -1.85 18.77 -6.64
C LYS A 28 -2.39 19.94 -5.85
N ILE A 29 -1.50 20.69 -5.20
CA ILE A 29 -1.81 21.94 -4.48
C ILE A 29 -0.88 23.03 -4.99
N GLY A 30 -1.37 23.86 -5.92
CA GLY A 30 -0.52 24.82 -6.63
C GLY A 30 0.55 24.11 -7.44
N ASN A 31 1.83 24.35 -7.10
CA ASN A 31 2.98 23.70 -7.73
C ASN A 31 3.50 22.48 -6.94
N LEU A 32 2.82 22.08 -5.86
CA LEU A 32 3.18 20.92 -5.05
C LEU A 32 2.44 19.68 -5.57
N THR A 33 3.14 18.56 -5.60
CA THR A 33 2.62 17.24 -5.95
C THR A 33 2.79 16.32 -4.75
N PHE A 34 1.76 15.56 -4.42
CA PHE A 34 1.76 14.57 -3.35
C PHE A 34 1.27 13.23 -3.89
N TYR A 35 1.91 12.16 -3.41
CA TYR A 35 1.51 10.81 -3.73
C TYR A 35 0.34 10.36 -2.84
N PRO A 36 -0.66 9.65 -3.40
CA PRO A 36 -1.77 9.08 -2.63
C PRO A 36 -1.32 8.29 -1.40
N SER A 37 -0.31 7.43 -1.54
CA SER A 37 0.32 6.66 -0.45
C SER A 37 0.76 7.57 0.71
N GLN A 38 1.56 8.58 0.40
CA GLN A 38 2.06 9.57 1.35
C GLN A 38 0.93 10.34 2.02
N VAL A 39 -0.11 10.72 1.27
CA VAL A 39 -1.25 11.43 1.83
C VAL A 39 -1.98 10.54 2.84
N LEU A 40 -2.27 9.28 2.49
CA LEU A 40 -2.96 8.35 3.38
C LEU A 40 -2.14 8.10 4.66
N ALA A 41 -0.85 7.76 4.53
CA ALA A 41 0.03 7.50 5.66
C ALA A 41 0.15 8.69 6.63
N ASN A 42 0.20 9.93 6.10
CA ASN A 42 0.34 11.13 6.94
C ASN A 42 -0.98 11.64 7.52
N CYS A 43 -2.10 11.45 6.81
CA CYS A 43 -3.40 11.96 7.25
C CYS A 43 -4.12 10.99 8.20
N ASP A 44 -4.03 9.68 7.95
CA ASP A 44 -4.64 8.65 8.77
C ASP A 44 -3.76 7.38 8.82
N PRO A 45 -2.76 7.35 9.73
CA PRO A 45 -1.86 6.21 9.86
C PRO A 45 -2.57 4.90 10.23
N ILE A 46 -3.74 4.98 10.89
CA ILE A 46 -4.50 3.78 11.26
C ILE A 46 -5.17 3.20 10.02
N ALA A 47 -5.80 4.05 9.20
CA ALA A 47 -6.39 3.62 7.93
C ALA A 47 -5.32 3.08 6.98
N TYR A 48 -4.13 3.70 6.96
CA TYR A 48 -2.98 3.20 6.20
C TYR A 48 -2.58 1.79 6.62
N GLN A 49 -2.37 1.53 7.92
CA GLN A 49 -2.00 0.18 8.36
C GLN A 49 -3.08 -0.85 8.05
N ILE A 50 -4.36 -0.46 8.16
CA ILE A 50 -5.47 -1.34 7.78
C ILE A 50 -5.39 -1.69 6.29
N SER A 51 -5.15 -0.70 5.42
CA SER A 51 -5.08 -0.94 3.98
C SER A 51 -3.85 -1.76 3.57
N VAL A 52 -2.71 -1.61 4.25
CA VAL A 52 -1.53 -2.48 4.07
C VAL A 52 -1.87 -3.93 4.43
N ASN A 53 -2.55 -4.17 5.55
CA ASN A 53 -2.96 -5.52 5.95
C ASN A 53 -3.94 -6.14 4.94
N GLU A 54 -4.93 -5.37 4.47
CA GLU A 54 -5.86 -5.83 3.44
C GLU A 54 -5.15 -6.15 2.12
N TYR A 55 -4.11 -5.39 1.77
CA TYR A 55 -3.28 -5.67 0.61
C TYR A 55 -2.44 -6.96 0.79
N ALA A 56 -1.87 -7.19 1.97
CA ALA A 56 -1.17 -8.43 2.28
C ALA A 56 -2.10 -9.66 2.20
N ASP A 57 -3.34 -9.53 2.71
CA ASP A 57 -4.36 -10.58 2.59
C ASP A 57 -4.70 -10.86 1.12
N PHE A 58 -4.84 -9.83 0.29
CA PHE A 58 -5.05 -9.99 -1.16
C PHE A 58 -3.90 -10.74 -1.84
N LEU A 59 -2.64 -10.41 -1.51
CA LEU A 59 -1.48 -11.13 -2.06
C LEU A 59 -1.43 -12.59 -1.59
N GLN A 60 -1.79 -12.84 -0.33
CA GLN A 60 -1.89 -14.18 0.22
C GLN A 60 -2.94 -15.03 -0.51
N GLU A 61 -4.08 -14.44 -0.84
CA GLU A 61 -5.13 -15.10 -1.64
C GLU A 61 -4.62 -15.44 -3.04
N GLN A 62 -3.94 -14.52 -3.73
CA GLN A 62 -3.34 -14.80 -5.05
C GLN A 62 -2.31 -15.93 -5.00
N GLU A 63 -1.40 -15.92 -4.02
CA GLU A 63 -0.38 -16.98 -3.86
C GLU A 63 -1.01 -18.36 -3.57
N ASN A 64 -2.20 -18.40 -2.95
CA ASN A 64 -2.90 -19.65 -2.69
C ASN A 64 -3.66 -20.19 -3.91
N GLU A 65 -3.96 -19.34 -4.89
CA GLU A 65 -4.61 -19.70 -6.15
C GLU A 65 -3.60 -20.14 -7.24
N GLU A 66 -2.30 -19.85 -7.05
CA GLU A 66 -1.18 -20.33 -7.89
C GLU A 66 -0.69 -21.74 -7.53
#